data_AF-S3YIU3-F1
#
_entry.id   AF-S3YIU3-F1
#
_cell.length_a   1.000
_cell.length_b   1.000
_cell.length_c   1.000
_cell.angle_alpha   90.00
_cell.angle_beta   90.00
_cell.angle_gamma   90.00
#
_symmetry.space_group_name_H-M   'P 1'
#
loop_
_entity.id
_entity.type
_entity.pdbx_description
1 polymer ?
#
loop_
_entity_poly.entity_id
_entity_poly.type
_entity_poly.pdbx_seq_one_letter_code
_entity_poly.pdbx_strand_id
1 'polypeptide(L)'
;MFDPIDYVRMLNAALTLSTLVYAWKVRASFAARPVHDRFFTLAGLGCSLILGFGAIEAIVSDIPGGARVLLATPFHAWMLASLVMIEGKELENDRN
;
A
#
# COMPACT_ATOMS: atom_id res chain seq x y z
N MET A 1 2.41 -28.81 -0.62
CA MET A 1 1.15 -28.22 -1.09
C MET A 1 1.19 -26.76 -0.69
N PHE A 2 0.98 -25.82 -1.62
CA PHE A 2 1.06 -24.39 -1.32
C PHE A 2 -0.20 -23.96 -0.57
N ASP A 3 -0.06 -23.33 0.60
CA ASP A 3 -1.21 -22.91 1.42
C ASP A 3 -1.86 -21.66 0.80
N PRO A 4 -3.19 -21.59 0.64
CA PRO A 4 -3.89 -20.36 0.26
C PRO A 4 -3.47 -19.12 1.07
N ILE A 5 -3.10 -19.28 2.34
CA ILE A 5 -2.61 -18.20 3.21
C ILE A 5 -1.28 -17.63 2.70
N ASP A 6 -0.42 -18.45 2.10
CA ASP A 6 0.87 -18.01 1.55
C ASP A 6 0.67 -17.10 0.33
N TYR A 7 -0.35 -17.35 -0.49
CA TYR A 7 -0.73 -16.44 -1.59
C TYR A 7 -1.14 -15.06 -1.07
N VAL A 8 -1.94 -15.01 0.00
CA VAL A 8 -2.39 -13.73 0.58
C VAL A 8 -1.22 -12.98 1.22
N ARG A 9 -0.27 -13.69 1.85
CA ARG A 9 0.95 -13.09 2.40
C ARG A 9 1.80 -12.44 1.30
N MET A 10 2.05 -13.16 0.20
CA MET A 10 2.79 -12.62 -0.95
C MET A 10 2.07 -11.42 -1.57
N LEU A 11 0.75 -11.47 -1.70
CA LEU A 11 -0.04 -10.37 -2.22
C LEU A 11 0.05 -9.12 -1.33
N ASN A 12 -0.05 -9.27 -0.01
CA ASN A 12 0.14 -8.16 0.93
C ASN A 12 1.52 -7.55 0.84
N ALA A 13 2.57 -8.38 0.78
CA ALA A 13 3.93 -7.90 0.61
C ALA A 13 4.07 -7.10 -0.71
N ALA A 14 3.55 -7.63 -1.81
CA ALA A 14 3.58 -6.97 -3.11
C ALA A 14 2.80 -5.65 -3.12
N LEU A 15 1.60 -5.61 -2.54
CA LEU A 15 0.80 -4.38 -2.45
C LEU A 15 1.46 -3.34 -1.55
N THR A 16 2.13 -3.76 -0.48
CA THR A 16 2.89 -2.87 0.40
C THR A 16 4.05 -2.22 -0.34
N LEU A 17 4.84 -3.02 -1.05
CA LEU A 17 5.94 -2.53 -1.87
C LEU A 17 5.45 -1.59 -2.98
N SER A 18 4.33 -1.94 -3.63
CA SER A 18 3.71 -1.09 -4.66
C SER A 18 3.24 0.24 -4.08
N THR A 19 2.61 0.22 -2.91
CA THR A 19 2.17 1.42 -2.18
C THR A 19 3.35 2.33 -1.86
N LEU A 20 4.48 1.76 -1.42
CA LEU A 20 5.71 2.53 -1.18
C LEU A 20 6.26 3.18 -2.45
N VAL A 21 6.30 2.45 -3.57
CA VAL A 21 6.75 2.98 -4.87
C VAL A 21 5.86 4.14 -5.31
N TYR A 22 4.54 3.99 -5.24
CA TYR A 22 3.61 5.04 -5.63
C TYR A 22 3.66 6.24 -4.67
N ALA A 23 3.77 6.02 -3.37
CA ALA A 23 3.95 7.09 -2.39
C ALA A 23 5.22 7.90 -2.66
N TRP A 24 6.30 7.22 -3.08
CA TRP A 24 7.53 7.89 -3.50
C TRP A 24 7.34 8.76 -4.73
N LYS A 25 6.61 8.30 -5.75
CA LYS A 25 6.37 9.09 -6.97
C LYS A 25 5.61 10.38 -6.69
N VAL A 26 4.58 10.32 -5.86
CA VAL A 26 3.72 11.48 -5.54
C VAL A 26 4.31 12.38 -4.45
N ARG A 27 5.55 12.13 -3.99
CA ARG A 27 6.16 12.83 -2.84
C ARG A 27 6.35 14.33 -3.06
N ALA A 28 6.69 14.74 -4.29
CA ALA A 28 7.06 16.12 -4.59
C ALA A 28 5.85 17.05 -4.60
N SER A 29 4.73 16.56 -5.12
CA SER A 29 3.44 17.23 -5.15
C SER A 29 2.67 17.11 -3.83
N PHE A 30 3.07 16.16 -2.96
CA PHE A 30 2.38 15.87 -1.71
C PHE A 30 2.13 17.12 -0.86
N ALA A 31 3.13 17.99 -0.71
CA ALA A 31 3.04 19.19 0.11
C ALA A 31 2.02 20.23 -0.43
N ALA A 32 1.79 20.26 -1.74
CA ALA A 32 0.86 21.18 -2.40
C ALA A 32 -0.60 20.73 -2.32
N ARG A 33 -0.87 19.52 -1.82
CA ARG A 33 -2.22 18.95 -1.74
C ARG A 33 -3.04 19.52 -0.59
N PRO A 34 -4.39 19.49 -0.70
CA PRO A 34 -5.26 19.76 0.42
C PRO A 34 -4.90 18.94 1.67
N VAL A 35 -5.09 19.52 2.86
CA VAL A 35 -4.71 18.87 4.13
C VAL A 35 -5.40 17.52 4.32
N HIS A 36 -6.67 17.40 3.91
CA HIS A 36 -7.42 16.15 4.04
C HIS A 36 -6.83 15.04 3.17
N ASP A 37 -6.47 15.32 1.91
CA ASP A 37 -5.82 14.35 1.02
C ASP A 37 -4.47 13.88 1.59
N ARG A 38 -3.69 14.81 2.12
CA ARG A 38 -2.42 14.50 2.80
C ARG A 38 -2.65 13.58 4.00
N PHE A 39 -3.63 13.90 4.83
CA PHE A 39 -3.97 13.11 6.01
C PHE A 39 -4.39 11.70 5.64
N PHE A 40 -5.33 11.53 4.69
CA PHE A 40 -5.80 10.20 4.27
C PHE A 40 -4.69 9.38 3.62
N THR A 41 -3.84 10.01 2.81
CA THR A 41 -2.69 9.35 2.19
C THR A 41 -1.69 8.88 3.26
N LEU A 42 -1.36 9.71 4.25
CA LEU A 42 -0.45 9.32 5.34
C LEU A 42 -1.06 8.25 6.25
N ALA A 43 -2.35 8.36 6.58
CA ALA A 43 -3.05 7.37 7.38
C ALA A 43 -3.11 6.01 6.67
N GLY A 44 -3.45 6.01 5.37
CA GLY A 44 -3.48 4.81 4.54
C GLY A 44 -2.08 4.20 4.35
N LEU A 45 -1.05 5.02 4.14
CA LEU A 45 0.35 4.58 4.07
C LEU A 45 0.80 3.96 5.40
N GLY A 46 0.50 4.60 6.52
CA GLY A 46 0.84 4.11 7.86
C GLY A 46 0.20 2.75 8.14
N CYS A 47 -1.10 2.60 7.89
CA CYS A 47 -1.79 1.31 7.98
C CYS A 47 -1.19 0.27 7.03
N SER A 48 -0.86 0.69 5.80
CA SER A 48 -0.26 -0.21 4.81
C SER A 48 1.11 -0.71 5.25
N LEU A 49 1.93 0.14 5.85
CA LEU A 49 3.26 -0.23 6.34
C LEU A 49 3.18 -1.16 7.53
N ILE A 50 2.36 -0.84 8.54
CA ILE A 50 2.23 -1.67 9.75
C ILE A 50 1.76 -3.08 9.39
N LEU A 51 0.72 -3.18 8.55
CA LEU A 51 0.16 -4.47 8.14
C LEU A 51 1.04 -5.20 7.12
N GLY A 52 1.72 -4.44 6.24
CA GLY A 52 2.60 -4.94 5.20
C GLY A 52 3.92 -5.50 5.70
N PHE A 53 4.58 -4.78 6.61
CA PHE A 53 5.77 -5.27 7.28
C PHE A 53 5.48 -6.53 8.10
N GLY A 54 4.32 -6.61 8.76
CA GLY A 54 3.90 -7.85 9.44
C GLY A 54 3.74 -9.03 8.48
N ALA A 55 3.29 -8.80 7.24
CA ALA A 55 3.23 -9.86 6.22
C ALA A 55 4.62 -10.28 5.73
N ILE A 56 5.54 -9.34 5.52
CA ILE A 56 6.93 -9.60 5.13
C ILE A 56 7.68 -10.34 6.25
N GLU A 57 7.58 -9.86 7.49
CA GLU A 57 8.19 -10.48 8.67
C GLU A 57 7.69 -11.92 8.85
N ALA A 58 6.38 -12.15 8.68
CA ALA A 58 5.83 -13.49 8.72
C ALA A 58 6.46 -14.37 7.65
N ILE A 59 6.59 -13.90 6.40
CA ILE A 59 7.24 -14.66 5.30
C ILE A 59 8.69 -15.02 5.65
N VAL A 60 9.46 -14.05 6.14
CA VAL A 60 10.89 -14.24 6.48
C VAL A 60 11.06 -15.19 7.67
N SER A 61 10.19 -15.07 8.68
CA SER A 61 10.27 -15.85 9.93
C SER A 61 9.54 -17.20 9.85
N ASP A 62 8.96 -17.53 8.69
CA ASP A 62 8.14 -18.72 8.47
C ASP A 62 7.02 -18.92 9.50
N ILE A 63 6.40 -17.80 9.95
CA ILE A 63 5.30 -17.83 10.92
C ILE A 63 3.97 -17.93 10.16
N PRO A 64 3.06 -18.85 10.55
CA PRO A 64 1.74 -18.95 9.94
C PRO A 64 0.99 -17.62 9.98
N GLY A 65 0.58 -17.13 8.82
CA GLY A 65 -0.18 -15.88 8.70
C GLY A 65 -1.57 -16.03 9.32
N GLY A 66 -1.88 -15.21 10.33
CA GLY A 66 -3.22 -15.18 10.95
C GLY A 66 -4.22 -14.29 10.21
N ALA A 67 -5.43 -14.12 10.77
CA ALA A 67 -6.51 -13.29 10.21
C ALA A 67 -6.11 -11.84 9.86
N ARG A 68 -5.04 -11.32 10.47
CA ARG A 68 -4.45 -10.00 10.17
C ARG A 68 -3.97 -9.89 8.72
N VAL A 69 -3.53 -10.99 8.11
CA VAL A 69 -3.09 -11.05 6.71
C VAL A 69 -4.29 -10.87 5.77
N LEU A 70 -5.42 -11.51 6.04
CA LEU A 70 -6.61 -11.39 5.19
C LEU A 70 -7.24 -10.00 5.26
N LEU A 71 -7.22 -9.37 6.44
CA LEU A 71 -7.76 -8.03 6.63
C LEU A 71 -6.87 -6.93 6.02
N ALA A 72 -5.57 -7.16 5.86
CA ALA A 72 -4.62 -6.17 5.34
C ALA A 72 -4.79 -5.89 3.84
N THR A 73 -5.10 -6.93 3.06
CA THR A 73 -5.21 -6.87 1.60
C THR A 73 -6.14 -5.78 1.07
N PRO A 74 -7.40 -5.63 1.56
CA PRO A 74 -8.28 -4.57 1.09
C PRO A 74 -7.79 -3.17 1.44
N PHE A 75 -7.14 -2.97 2.59
CA PHE A 75 -6.56 -1.66 2.95
C PHE A 75 -5.38 -1.30 2.03
N HIS A 76 -4.53 -2.27 1.71
CA HIS A 76 -3.43 -2.07 0.75
C HIS A 76 -3.95 -1.78 -0.65
N ALA A 77 -4.95 -2.53 -1.12
CA ALA A 77 -5.54 -2.33 -2.43
C ALA A 77 -6.21 -0.94 -2.55
N TRP A 78 -6.95 -0.51 -1.53
CA TRP A 78 -7.56 0.82 -1.49
C TRP A 78 -6.53 1.94 -1.50
N MET A 79 -5.47 1.80 -0.71
CA MET A 79 -4.39 2.77 -0.64
C MET A 79 -3.64 2.87 -1.96
N LEU A 80 -3.29 1.73 -2.55
CA LEU A 80 -2.63 1.68 -3.85
C LEU A 80 -3.48 2.32 -4.95
N ALA A 81 -4.77 1.99 -5.02
CA ALA A 81 -5.69 2.58 -5.99
C ALA A 81 -5.76 4.11 -5.84
N SER A 82 -5.81 4.60 -4.60
CA SER A 82 -5.83 6.05 -4.32
C SER A 82 -4.57 6.74 -4.83
N LEU A 83 -3.39 6.15 -4.58
CA LEU A 83 -2.12 6.71 -5.05
C LEU A 83 -1.98 6.65 -6.58
N VAL A 84 -2.47 5.57 -7.22
CA VAL A 84 -2.46 5.41 -8.67
C VAL A 84 -3.32 6.48 -9.34
N MET A 85 -4.54 6.70 -8.84
CA MET A 85 -5.42 7.76 -9.35
C MET A 85 -4.80 9.14 -9.18
N ILE A 86 -4.08 9.34 -8.07
CA ILE A 86 -3.34 10.57 -7.80
C ILE A 86 -2.23 10.80 -8.83
N GLU A 87 -1.35 9.82 -9.07
CA GLU A 87 -0.29 9.92 -10.07
C GLU A 87 -0.88 10.16 -11.47
N GLY A 88 -1.96 9.45 -11.81
CA GLY A 88 -2.65 9.61 -13.10
C GLY A 88 -3.09 11.05 -13.37
N LYS A 89 -3.70 11.71 -12.37
CA LYS A 89 -4.11 13.12 -12.47
C LYS A 89 -2.94 14.09 -12.64
N GLU A 90 -1.79 13.80 -12.03
CA GLU A 90 -0.58 14.62 -12.22
C GLU A 90 -0.08 14.52 -13.65
N LEU A 91 0.01 13.29 -14.18
CA LEU A 91 0.45 13.04 -15.55
C LEU A 91 -0.50 13.65 -16.60
N GLU A 92 -1.79 13.74 -16.31
CA GLU A 92 -2.77 14.43 -17.16
C GLU A 92 -2.59 15.95 -17.14
N ASN A 93 -2.32 16.54 -15.96
CA ASN A 93 -2.08 17.98 -15.85
C ASN A 93 -0.77 18.41 -16.52
N ASP A 94 0.30 17.62 -16.44
CA ASP A 94 1.59 17.93 -17.09
C ASP A 94 1.52 17.88 -18.63
N ARG A 95 0.47 17.28 -19.19
CA ARG A 95 0.25 17.16 -20.64
C ARG A 95 -0.55 18.32 -21.25
N ASN A 96 -1.23 19.13 -20.42
CA ASN A 96 -2.10 20.24 -20.83
C ASN A 96 -1.42 21.59 -20.59
#